data_AF-C2MBY2-F1
#
_entry.id   AF-C2MBY2-F1
#
_cell.length_a   1.000
_cell.length_b   1.000
_cell.length_c   1.000
_cell.angle_alpha   90.00
_cell.angle_beta   90.00
_cell.angle_gamma   90.00
#
_symmetry.space_group_name_H-M   'P 1'
#
loop_
_entity.id
_entity.type
_entity.pdbx_description
1 polymer ?
#
loop_
_entity_poly.entity_id
_entity_poly.type
_entity_poly.pdbx_seq_one_letter_code
_entity_poly.pdbx_strand_id
1 'polypeptide(L)'
;MKRTCKFTLDATLPKYPTFEEGIRRAPDRGYSLTPAQTRVALQNALRYVPKELHAELAPEFLKELKERGKIYAYRYRPEGDLKAGPIDSYKGKCIEGKAFQVMIHNNLSHAVALYPYELVT
;
A
#
# COMPACT_ATOMS: atom_id res chain seq x y z
N MET A 1 -22.89 8.90 21.71
CA MET A 1 -21.96 7.82 21.32
C MET A 1 -21.31 8.21 19.99
N LYS A 2 -20.03 8.63 19.97
CA LYS A 2 -19.31 8.86 18.70
C LYS A 2 -19.12 7.49 18.04
N ARG A 3 -19.74 7.26 16.88
CA ARG A 3 -19.43 6.08 16.06
C ARG A 3 -17.99 6.26 15.59
N THR A 4 -17.04 5.55 16.19
CA THR A 4 -15.71 5.36 15.61
C THR A 4 -15.91 4.61 14.30
N CYS A 5 -15.84 5.33 13.18
CA CYS A 5 -15.87 4.72 11.86
C CYS A 5 -14.55 3.97 11.68
N LYS A 6 -14.58 2.65 11.86
CA LYS A 6 -13.43 1.78 11.58
C LYS A 6 -13.38 1.59 10.06
N PHE A 7 -12.38 2.16 9.42
CA PHE A 7 -12.13 1.92 8.00
C PHE A 7 -11.57 0.50 7.81
N THR A 8 -12.13 -0.24 6.87
CA THR A 8 -11.62 -1.54 6.40
C THR A 8 -11.75 -1.58 4.88
N LEU A 9 -10.84 -2.29 4.22
CA LEU A 9 -10.96 -2.63 2.81
C LEU A 9 -12.09 -3.66 2.59
N ASP A 10 -12.48 -3.81 1.33
CA ASP A 10 -13.46 -4.82 0.91
C ASP A 10 -12.96 -6.24 1.18
N ALA A 11 -13.89 -7.18 1.41
CA ALA A 11 -13.61 -8.60 1.66
C ALA A 11 -13.22 -9.38 0.40
N THR A 12 -12.57 -8.72 -0.55
CA THR A 12 -12.05 -9.33 -1.78
C THR A 12 -10.53 -9.34 -1.71
N LEU A 13 -9.94 -10.49 -1.99
CA LEU A 13 -8.50 -10.64 -2.10
C LEU A 13 -8.08 -10.30 -3.54
N PRO A 14 -7.40 -9.16 -3.80
CA PRO A 14 -6.96 -8.82 -5.14
C PRO A 14 -5.92 -9.82 -5.65
N LYS A 15 -5.75 -9.92 -6.98
CA LYS A 15 -4.61 -10.65 -7.55
C LYS A 15 -3.30 -9.99 -7.09
N TYR A 16 -2.28 -10.79 -6.85
CA TYR A 16 -0.96 -10.25 -6.52
C TYR A 16 -0.39 -9.55 -7.76
N PRO A 17 0.06 -8.28 -7.66
CA PRO A 17 0.48 -7.52 -8.83
C PRO A 17 1.81 -8.01 -9.39
N THR A 18 2.04 -7.71 -10.66
CA THR A 18 3.35 -7.86 -11.28
C THR A 18 4.21 -6.63 -11.04
N PHE A 19 5.53 -6.83 -11.01
CA PHE A 19 6.51 -5.74 -10.95
C PHE A 19 7.23 -5.68 -12.30
N GLU A 20 7.21 -4.52 -12.94
CA GLU A 20 7.90 -4.30 -14.20
C GLU A 20 9.41 -4.29 -13.96
N GLU A 21 10.15 -4.95 -14.86
CA GLU A 21 11.61 -4.95 -14.84
C GLU A 21 12.15 -3.54 -15.13
N GLY A 22 13.27 -3.18 -14.51
CA GLY A 22 13.90 -1.87 -14.69
C GLY A 22 13.32 -0.75 -13.83
N ILE A 23 12.15 -0.93 -13.22
CA ILE A 23 11.60 0.02 -12.25
C ILE A 23 12.35 -0.09 -10.92
N ARG A 24 12.84 1.05 -10.42
CA ARG A 24 13.64 1.13 -9.19
C ARG A 24 12.86 0.60 -7.99
N ARG A 25 13.56 -0.14 -7.12
CA ARG A 25 13.07 -0.67 -5.86
C ARG A 25 13.83 -0.07 -4.69
N ALA A 26 13.15 0.20 -3.58
CA ALA A 26 13.82 0.62 -2.36
C ALA A 26 14.77 -0.47 -1.88
N PRO A 27 15.96 -0.11 -1.37
CA PRO A 27 16.88 -1.08 -0.77
C PRO A 27 16.23 -1.75 0.45
N ASP A 28 16.62 -2.99 0.71
CA ASP A 28 16.23 -3.67 1.94
C ASP A 28 16.76 -2.90 3.16
N ARG A 29 15.91 -2.69 4.15
CA ARG A 29 16.29 -2.07 5.43
C ARG A 29 16.70 -3.10 6.49
N GLY A 30 16.65 -4.38 6.16
CA GLY A 30 16.87 -5.49 7.06
C GLY A 30 15.71 -5.70 8.02
N TYR A 31 15.67 -6.89 8.63
CA TYR A 31 14.70 -7.25 9.65
C TYR A 31 15.37 -7.40 11.01
N SER A 32 15.02 -6.51 11.95
CA SER A 32 15.61 -6.45 13.30
C SER A 32 14.58 -6.55 14.44
N LEU A 33 13.33 -6.85 14.12
CA LEU A 33 12.25 -6.90 15.11
C LEU A 33 12.28 -8.19 15.94
N THR A 34 12.05 -8.04 17.25
CA THR A 34 11.78 -9.16 18.15
C THR A 34 10.47 -9.87 17.78
N PRO A 35 10.26 -11.13 18.19
CA PRO A 35 9.01 -11.84 17.93
C PRO A 35 7.75 -11.09 18.42
N ALA A 36 7.85 -10.36 19.54
CA ALA A 36 6.75 -9.55 20.06
C ALA A 36 6.46 -8.33 19.17
N GLN A 37 7.50 -7.61 18.75
CA GLN A 37 7.37 -6.46 17.83
C GLN A 37 6.83 -6.88 16.46
N THR A 38 7.26 -8.04 15.96
CA THR A 38 6.76 -8.59 14.69
C THR A 38 5.28 -8.90 14.74
N ARG A 39 4.79 -9.48 15.85
CA ARG A 39 3.34 -9.66 16.06
C ARG A 39 2.58 -8.34 16.04
N VAL A 40 3.11 -7.31 16.70
CA VAL A 40 2.50 -5.97 16.70
C VAL A 40 2.51 -5.34 15.30
N ALA A 41 3.60 -5.47 14.55
CA ALA A 41 3.69 -4.97 13.17
C ALA A 41 2.63 -5.64 12.27
N LEU A 42 2.48 -6.95 12.36
CA LEU A 42 1.45 -7.69 11.62
C LEU A 42 0.03 -7.26 12.03
N GLN A 43 -0.26 -7.13 13.33
CA GLN A 43 -1.57 -6.66 13.81
C GLN A 43 -1.88 -5.24 13.30
N ASN A 44 -0.88 -4.36 13.25
CA ASN A 44 -1.03 -3.01 12.73
C ASN A 44 -1.34 -2.98 11.23
N ALA A 45 -0.76 -3.86 10.44
CA ALA A 45 -1.09 -3.99 9.02
C ALA A 45 -2.47 -4.64 8.81
N LEU A 46 -2.75 -5.73 9.52
CA LEU A 46 -3.99 -6.51 9.39
C LEU A 46 -5.24 -5.75 9.84
N ARG A 47 -5.12 -4.66 10.61
CA ARG A 47 -6.28 -3.87 11.06
C ARG A 47 -7.06 -3.18 9.93
N TYR A 48 -6.45 -3.05 8.75
CA TYR A 48 -7.04 -2.41 7.57
C TYR A 48 -7.79 -3.38 6.65
N VAL A 49 -7.70 -4.69 6.91
CA VAL A 49 -8.27 -5.75 6.07
C VAL A 49 -9.26 -6.62 6.86
N PRO A 50 -10.30 -7.17 6.21
CA PRO A 50 -11.26 -8.06 6.85
C PRO A 50 -10.60 -9.31 7.43
N LYS A 51 -11.15 -9.82 8.55
CA LYS A 51 -10.54 -10.92 9.33
C LYS A 51 -10.44 -12.21 8.53
N GLU A 52 -11.41 -12.45 7.65
CA GLU A 52 -11.46 -13.58 6.73
C GLU A 52 -10.26 -13.63 5.78
N LEU A 53 -9.60 -12.49 5.50
CA LEU A 53 -8.40 -12.43 4.66
C LEU A 53 -7.09 -12.55 5.47
N HIS A 54 -7.14 -12.57 6.80
CA HIS A 54 -5.92 -12.53 7.63
C HIS A 54 -5.05 -13.77 7.46
N ALA A 55 -5.65 -14.95 7.24
CA ALA A 55 -4.91 -16.20 7.05
C ALA A 55 -4.02 -16.15 5.80
N GLU A 56 -4.49 -15.51 4.72
CA GLU A 56 -3.77 -15.36 3.46
C GLU A 56 -2.75 -14.21 3.51
N LEU A 57 -3.14 -13.07 4.11
CA LEU A 57 -2.31 -11.86 4.11
C LEU A 57 -1.20 -11.87 5.15
N ALA A 58 -1.38 -12.54 6.30
CA ALA A 58 -0.38 -12.53 7.36
C ALA A 58 0.98 -13.13 6.92
N PRO A 59 1.02 -14.28 6.20
CA PRO A 59 2.26 -14.79 5.62
C PRO A 59 2.92 -13.82 4.63
N GLU A 60 2.13 -13.14 3.79
CA GLU A 60 2.64 -12.16 2.81
C GLU A 60 3.26 -10.95 3.50
N PHE A 61 2.55 -10.36 4.46
CA PHE A 61 3.08 -9.24 5.24
C PHE A 61 4.31 -9.63 6.05
N LEU A 62 4.36 -10.85 6.59
CA LEU A 62 5.55 -11.33 7.28
C LEU A 62 6.73 -11.49 6.31
N LYS A 63 6.49 -11.96 5.09
CA LYS A 63 7.51 -12.07 4.04
C LYS A 63 8.05 -10.69 3.67
N GLU A 64 7.18 -9.73 3.40
CA GLU A 64 7.58 -8.34 3.11
C GLU A 64 8.42 -7.76 4.26
N LEU A 65 7.97 -7.95 5.50
CA LEU A 65 8.68 -7.45 6.68
C LEU A 65 10.08 -8.06 6.82
N LYS A 66 10.25 -9.34 6.47
CA LYS A 66 11.55 -10.04 6.53
C LYS A 66 12.48 -9.64 5.37
N GLU A 67 11.95 -9.50 4.16
CA GLU A 67 12.74 -9.26 2.95
C GLU A 67 13.00 -7.77 2.65
N ARG A 68 12.19 -6.88 3.22
CA ARG A 68 12.23 -5.44 2.95
C ARG A 68 12.37 -4.57 4.21
N GLY A 69 12.28 -5.18 5.38
CA GLY A 69 12.22 -4.48 6.66
C GLY A 69 10.93 -3.69 6.89
N LYS A 70 9.93 -3.82 6.00
CA LYS A 70 8.65 -3.09 6.06
C LYS A 70 7.52 -3.91 5.43
N ILE A 71 6.29 -3.62 5.85
CA ILE A 71 5.06 -4.11 5.22
C ILE A 71 4.55 -3.00 4.29
N TYR A 72 4.66 -3.20 2.98
CA TYR A 72 4.12 -2.31 1.95
C TYR A 72 2.70 -2.71 1.52
N ALA A 73 2.29 -3.95 1.83
CA ALA A 73 1.06 -4.56 1.39
C ALA A 73 0.92 -4.56 -0.14
N TYR A 74 1.93 -5.09 -0.83
CA TYR A 74 2.06 -5.03 -2.29
C TYR A 74 0.80 -5.50 -3.02
N ARG A 75 0.11 -6.52 -2.50
CA ARG A 75 -1.14 -7.04 -3.07
C ARG A 75 -2.21 -5.96 -3.31
N TYR A 76 -2.23 -4.91 -2.49
CA TYR A 76 -3.21 -3.82 -2.59
C TYR A 76 -2.72 -2.63 -3.42
N ARG A 77 -1.52 -2.69 -3.97
CA ARG A 77 -1.04 -1.70 -4.93
C ARG A 77 -1.84 -1.85 -6.23
N PRO A 78 -2.44 -0.77 -6.78
CA PRO A 78 -3.03 -0.82 -8.13
C PRO A 78 -1.95 -1.17 -9.15
N GLU A 79 -2.22 -2.00 -10.16
CA GLU A 79 -1.22 -2.33 -11.20
C GLU A 79 -0.86 -1.14 -12.10
N GLY A 80 0.35 -1.15 -12.67
CA GLY A 80 0.83 -0.14 -13.62
C GLY A 80 1.33 1.16 -12.98
N ASP A 81 1.64 2.15 -13.83
CA ASP A 81 2.13 3.48 -13.46
C ASP A 81 0.98 4.39 -13.03
N LEU A 82 1.05 4.91 -11.80
CA LEU A 82 0.05 5.82 -11.22
C LEU A 82 0.21 7.24 -11.77
N LYS A 83 0.16 7.44 -13.08
CA LYS A 83 0.30 8.77 -13.68
C LYS A 83 -0.87 9.68 -13.31
N ALA A 84 -0.56 10.96 -13.10
CA ALA A 84 -1.57 11.99 -12.93
C ALA A 84 -2.35 12.21 -14.24
N GLY A 85 -3.66 11.96 -14.21
CA GLY A 85 -4.59 12.35 -15.28
C GLY A 85 -5.21 13.74 -15.11
N PRO A 86 -6.10 14.15 -16.03
CA PRO A 86 -6.90 15.37 -15.91
C PRO A 86 -7.74 15.37 -14.62
N ILE A 87 -7.90 16.52 -13.96
CA ILE A 87 -8.62 16.61 -12.68
C ILE A 87 -10.07 16.07 -12.76
N ASP A 88 -10.72 16.19 -13.91
CA ASP A 88 -12.09 15.73 -14.13
C ASP A 88 -12.24 14.20 -14.20
N SER A 89 -11.16 13.44 -14.41
CA SER A 89 -11.20 11.97 -14.37
C SER A 89 -11.30 11.41 -12.94
N TYR A 90 -11.04 12.22 -11.92
CA TYR A 90 -11.05 11.77 -10.52
C TYR A 90 -12.43 11.92 -9.89
N LYS A 91 -12.78 10.92 -9.07
CA LYS A 91 -14.03 10.91 -8.31
C LYS A 91 -13.86 11.75 -7.04
N GLY A 92 -14.75 12.69 -6.78
CA GLY A 92 -14.68 13.53 -5.59
C GLY A 92 -15.91 14.42 -5.45
N LYS A 93 -16.22 14.81 -4.22
CA LYS A 93 -17.34 15.71 -3.91
C LYS A 93 -17.00 17.19 -4.14
N CYS A 94 -15.71 17.52 -4.21
CA CYS A 94 -15.21 18.87 -4.46
C CYS A 94 -13.92 18.80 -5.31
N ILE A 95 -13.52 19.95 -5.86
CA ILE A 95 -12.36 20.08 -6.74
C ILE A 95 -11.07 19.81 -5.96
N GLU A 96 -10.97 20.28 -4.72
CA GLU A 96 -9.80 20.13 -3.85
C GLU A 96 -9.53 18.65 -3.54
N GLY A 97 -10.59 17.88 -3.29
CA GLY A 97 -10.49 16.43 -3.08
C GLY A 97 -10.04 15.66 -4.32
N LYS A 98 -10.41 16.13 -5.52
CA LYS A 98 -9.89 15.60 -6.78
C LYS A 98 -8.43 16.00 -6.99
N ALA A 99 -8.07 17.25 -6.69
CA ALA A 99 -6.70 17.74 -6.79
C ALA A 99 -5.73 16.96 -5.89
N PHE A 100 -6.14 16.59 -4.66
CA PHE A 100 -5.31 15.71 -3.82
C PHE A 100 -5.04 14.36 -4.47
N GLN A 101 -6.02 13.75 -5.15
CA GLN A 101 -5.81 12.49 -5.86
C GLN A 101 -4.86 12.64 -7.05
N VAL A 102 -4.97 13.73 -7.81
CA VAL A 102 -4.01 14.09 -8.88
C VAL A 102 -2.60 14.16 -8.31
N MET A 103 -2.42 14.86 -7.18
CA MET A 103 -1.10 15.02 -6.55
C MET A 103 -0.56 13.71 -5.98
N ILE A 104 -1.42 12.85 -5.42
CA ILE A 104 -1.03 11.51 -4.95
C ILE A 104 -0.55 10.65 -6.11
N HIS A 105 -1.27 10.63 -7.23
CA HIS A 105 -0.85 9.92 -8.44
C HIS A 105 0.48 10.47 -8.94
N ASN A 106 0.60 11.79 -9.12
CA ASN A 106 1.84 12.42 -9.56
C ASN A 106 3.05 11.98 -8.73
N ASN A 107 2.90 12.02 -7.40
CA ASN A 107 3.94 11.60 -6.47
C ASN A 107 4.34 10.13 -6.68
N LEU A 108 3.40 9.24 -6.99
CA LEU A 108 3.64 7.81 -7.12
C LEU A 108 3.91 7.33 -8.55
N SER A 109 4.02 8.24 -9.52
CA SER A 109 4.34 7.88 -10.89
C SER A 109 5.77 7.37 -11.03
N HIS A 110 5.99 6.40 -11.92
CA HIS A 110 7.33 5.84 -12.21
C HIS A 110 8.34 6.89 -12.69
N ALA A 111 7.84 7.98 -13.30
CA ALA A 111 8.68 9.07 -13.78
C ALA A 111 9.12 10.06 -12.68
N VAL A 112 8.44 10.07 -11.53
CA VAL A 112 8.64 11.04 -10.45
C VAL A 112 9.17 10.38 -9.19
N ALA A 113 8.58 9.26 -8.79
CA ALA A 113 8.92 8.58 -7.56
C ALA A 113 10.33 7.96 -7.61
N LEU A 114 11.11 8.12 -6.54
CA LEU A 114 12.38 7.40 -6.43
C LEU A 114 12.20 5.87 -6.40
N TYR A 115 11.20 5.39 -5.64
CA TYR A 115 10.81 3.97 -5.55
C TYR A 115 9.27 3.84 -5.61
N PRO A 116 8.66 3.83 -6.80
CA PRO A 116 7.20 3.89 -6.97
C PRO A 116 6.46 2.71 -6.35
N TYR A 117 7.08 1.53 -6.29
CA TYR A 117 6.49 0.34 -5.71
C TYR A 117 6.52 0.34 -4.17
N GLU A 118 7.39 1.15 -3.57
CA GLU A 118 7.55 1.29 -2.11
C GLU A 118 6.99 2.61 -1.57
N LEU A 119 6.25 3.36 -2.41
CA LEU A 119 5.62 4.63 -2.05
C LEU A 119 6.65 5.68 -1.56
N VAL A 120 7.84 5.68 -2.15
CA VAL A 120 8.91 6.64 -1.85
C VAL A 120 9.11 7.54 -3.05
N THR A 121 9.00 8.85 -2.81
CA THR A 121 9.14 9.89 -3.83
C THR A 121 10.45 10.63 -3.69
#